data_AF-A0A026WQ10-F1
#
_entry.id   AF-A0A026WQ10-F1
#
_cell.length_a   1.000
_cell.length_b   1.000
_cell.length_c   1.000
_cell.angle_alpha   90.00
_cell.angle_beta   90.00
_cell.angle_gamma   90.00
#
_symmetry.space_group_name_H-M   'P 1'
#
loop_
_entity.id
_entity.type
_entity.pdbx_description
1 polymer ?
#
loop_
_entity_poly.entity_id
_entity_poly.type
_entity_poly.pdbx_seq_one_letter_code
_entity_poly.pdbx_strand_id
1 'polypeptide(L)'
;MLVDDILDNSSKRYGIPTAHSVYGIERVISAAHYILFGALKRISNLQQSEALKVCVDMILRAVEGQGTEIVWRNNFTCPSEATYKKMIEKKTAAFYTMCMKLMQLFSTCNKDFSSLIETLGLYLQIRDDYCNLCSSDYTEEKGYCDDLTEGKFSLPIIHALQSKLEDKEIKNILKLNMN
;
A
#
# COMPACT_ATOMS: atom_id res chain seq x y z
N MET A 1 2.54 5.01 4.92
CA MET A 1 3.46 6.13 4.64
C MET A 1 4.78 5.96 5.38
N LEU A 2 4.96 6.32 6.66
CA LEU A 2 6.30 6.21 7.29
C LEU A 2 6.98 4.83 7.16
N VAL A 3 6.26 3.75 7.47
CA VAL A 3 6.77 2.39 7.36
C VAL A 3 6.86 1.95 5.89
N ASP A 4 5.90 2.35 5.08
CA ASP A 4 5.82 2.07 3.63
C ASP A 4 7.06 2.63 2.90
N ASP A 5 7.38 3.91 3.12
CA ASP A 5 8.59 4.57 2.60
C ASP A 5 9.89 3.82 2.94
N ILE A 6 9.96 3.21 4.13
CA ILE A 6 11.13 2.42 4.55
C ILE A 6 11.15 1.07 3.84
N LEU A 7 10.00 0.39 3.77
CA LEU A 7 9.87 -0.92 3.14
C LEU A 7 10.13 -0.86 1.64
N ASP A 8 9.83 0.27 1.02
CA ASP A 8 9.96 0.50 -0.43
C ASP A 8 11.25 1.25 -0.79
N ASN A 9 12.06 1.63 0.23
CA ASN A 9 13.29 2.39 0.06
C ASN A 9 13.10 3.70 -0.73
N SER A 10 11.95 4.35 -0.54
CA SER A 10 11.57 5.57 -1.26
C SER A 10 12.46 6.75 -0.86
N SER A 11 12.88 7.54 -1.86
CA SER A 11 13.74 8.70 -1.63
C SER A 11 12.96 9.97 -1.27
N LYS A 12 11.75 10.14 -1.81
CA LYS A 12 10.88 11.30 -1.59
C LYS A 12 9.44 10.90 -1.28
N ARG A 13 8.75 11.82 -0.59
CA ARG A 13 7.31 11.77 -0.35
C ARG A 13 6.76 13.20 -0.40
N TYR A 14 5.80 13.47 -1.30
CA TYR A 14 5.25 14.81 -1.53
C TYR A 14 6.33 15.87 -1.84
N GLY A 15 7.34 15.49 -2.62
CA GLY A 15 8.39 16.39 -3.12
C GLY A 15 9.52 16.66 -2.13
N ILE A 16 9.40 16.17 -0.89
CA ILE A 16 10.42 16.33 0.16
C ILE A 16 11.08 14.98 0.49
N PRO A 17 12.31 14.98 1.04
CA PRO A 17 12.98 13.74 1.44
C PRO A 17 12.13 12.91 2.41
N THR A 18 12.14 11.58 2.25
CA THR A 18 11.43 10.69 3.17
C THR A 18 11.96 10.82 4.60
N ALA A 19 11.08 10.61 5.58
CA ALA A 19 11.43 10.79 6.99
C ALA A 19 12.64 9.96 7.42
N HIS A 20 12.79 8.74 6.89
CA HIS A 20 13.88 7.84 7.27
C HIS A 20 15.23 8.32 6.71
N SER A 21 15.22 9.00 5.56
CA SER A 21 16.41 9.64 4.97
C SER A 21 16.91 10.83 5.80
N VAL A 22 16.01 11.50 6.54
CA VAL A 22 16.37 12.65 7.39
C VAL A 22 16.70 12.24 8.83
N TYR A 23 15.89 11.35 9.42
CA TYR A 23 15.94 11.05 10.85
C TYR A 23 16.54 9.68 11.19
N GLY A 24 16.80 8.83 10.19
CA GLY A 24 17.21 7.44 10.36
C GLY A 24 16.02 6.48 10.51
N ILE A 25 16.23 5.24 10.07
CA ILE A 25 15.20 4.19 10.03
C ILE A 25 14.66 3.88 11.44
N GLU A 26 15.54 3.75 12.43
CA GLU A 26 15.20 3.32 13.79
C GLU A 26 14.25 4.32 14.46
N ARG A 27 14.50 5.62 14.26
CA ARG A 27 13.68 6.69 14.82
C ARG A 27 12.30 6.73 14.16
N VAL A 28 12.26 6.57 12.84
CA VAL A 28 11.00 6.63 12.09
C VAL A 28 10.11 5.43 12.37
N ILE A 29 10.67 4.22 12.48
CA ILE A 29 9.93 3.03 12.90
C ILE A 29 9.34 3.24 14.29
N SER A 30 10.15 3.74 15.23
CA SER A 30 9.70 4.03 16.60
C SER A 30 8.56 5.05 16.62
N ALA A 31 8.68 6.13 15.83
CA ALA A 31 7.63 7.15 15.70
C ALA A 31 6.35 6.60 15.07
N ALA A 32 6.47 5.76 14.02
CA ALA A 32 5.33 5.14 13.37
C ALA A 32 4.55 4.23 14.33
N HIS A 33 5.25 3.40 15.11
CA HIS A 33 4.62 2.57 16.15
C HIS A 33 3.95 3.43 17.23
N TYR A 34 4.61 4.49 17.69
CA TYR A 34 4.02 5.41 18.67
C TYR A 34 2.70 6.01 18.16
N ILE A 35 2.67 6.46 16.90
CA ILE A 35 1.45 7.01 16.27
C ILE A 35 0.36 5.93 16.17
N LEU A 36 0.70 4.72 15.72
CA LEU A 36 -0.24 3.61 15.58
C LEU A 36 -0.87 3.23 16.92
N PHE A 37 -0.07 3.03 17.97
CA PHE A 37 -0.58 2.71 19.30
C PHE A 37 -1.35 3.88 19.93
N GLY A 38 -0.93 5.11 19.67
CA GLY A 38 -1.68 6.32 20.05
C GLY A 38 -3.06 6.37 19.40
N ALA A 39 -3.18 5.99 18.13
CA ALA A 39 -4.46 5.88 17.44
C ALA A 39 -5.34 4.77 18.03
N LEU A 40 -4.78 3.58 18.28
CA LEU A 40 -5.52 2.47 18.91
C LEU A 40 -6.02 2.85 20.31
N LYS A 41 -5.23 3.58 21.10
CA LYS A 41 -5.65 4.12 22.41
C LYS A 41 -6.81 5.12 22.28
N ARG A 42 -6.85 5.92 21.21
CA ARG A 42 -7.99 6.82 20.95
C ARG A 42 -9.24 6.02 20.57
N ILE A 43 -9.09 4.99 19.74
CA ILE A 43 -10.18 4.10 19.34
C ILE A 43 -10.76 3.36 20.54
N SER A 44 -9.92 2.87 21.47
CA SER A 44 -10.40 2.18 22.67
C SER A 44 -11.26 3.08 23.58
N ASN A 45 -11.15 4.41 23.44
CA ASN A 45 -11.94 5.37 24.21
C ASN A 45 -13.29 5.72 23.58
N LEU A 46 -13.64 5.16 22.41
CA LEU A 46 -14.89 5.47 21.71
C LEU A 46 -16.16 4.87 22.38
N GLN A 47 -16.03 4.23 23.55
CA GLN A 47 -17.14 3.57 24.27
C GLN A 47 -17.97 2.60 23.41
N GLN A 48 -17.35 2.05 22.36
CA GLN A 48 -17.95 1.09 21.45
C GLN A 48 -17.06 -0.15 21.38
N SER A 49 -17.58 -1.30 21.82
CA SER A 49 -16.77 -2.49 22.11
C SER A 49 -16.14 -3.11 20.84
N GLU A 50 -16.82 -2.94 19.72
CA GLU A 50 -16.44 -3.47 18.41
C GLU A 50 -15.42 -2.57 17.70
N ALA A 51 -15.27 -1.31 18.10
CA ALA A 51 -14.43 -0.35 17.38
C ALA A 51 -12.95 -0.76 17.38
N LEU A 52 -12.43 -1.19 18.54
CA LEU A 52 -11.05 -1.65 18.66
C LEU A 52 -10.82 -2.92 17.84
N LYS A 53 -11.76 -3.87 17.88
CA LYS A 53 -11.70 -5.11 17.11
C LYS A 53 -11.65 -4.84 15.61
N VAL A 54 -12.57 -4.00 15.10
CA VAL A 54 -12.60 -3.59 13.69
C VAL A 54 -11.25 -2.99 13.27
N CYS A 55 -10.67 -2.12 14.10
CA CYS A 55 -9.39 -1.50 13.75
C CYS A 55 -8.25 -2.51 13.70
N VAL A 56 -8.12 -3.35 14.72
CA VAL A 56 -7.05 -4.36 14.79
C VAL A 56 -7.15 -5.34 13.62
N ASP A 57 -8.35 -5.85 13.34
CA ASP A 57 -8.59 -6.79 12.23
C ASP A 57 -8.21 -6.18 10.88
N MET A 58 -8.54 -4.90 10.65
CA MET A 58 -8.23 -4.21 9.39
C MET A 58 -6.76 -3.82 9.28
N ILE A 59 -6.09 -3.45 10.37
CA ILE A 59 -4.64 -3.19 10.38
C ILE A 59 -3.87 -4.49 10.07
N LEU A 60 -4.25 -5.61 10.70
CA LEU A 60 -3.63 -6.91 10.41
C LEU A 60 -3.81 -7.29 8.94
N ARG A 61 -5.01 -7.11 8.40
CA ARG A 61 -5.29 -7.36 6.98
C ARG A 61 -4.42 -6.47 6.06
N ALA A 62 -4.25 -5.19 6.39
CA ALA A 62 -3.38 -4.26 5.67
C ALA A 62 -1.92 -4.73 5.66
N VAL A 63 -1.42 -5.17 6.82
CA VAL A 63 -0.06 -5.70 6.97
C VAL A 63 0.12 -7.00 6.18
N GLU A 64 -0.87 -7.90 6.18
CA GLU A 64 -0.85 -9.11 5.33
C GLU A 64 -0.79 -8.77 3.84
N GLY A 65 -1.55 -7.76 3.40
CA GLY A 65 -1.52 -7.25 2.03
C GLY A 65 -0.14 -6.74 1.64
N GLN A 66 0.45 -5.88 2.47
CA GLN A 66 1.82 -5.38 2.28
C GLN A 66 2.85 -6.51 2.24
N GLY A 67 2.77 -7.45 3.18
CA GLY A 67 3.69 -8.59 3.22
C GLY A 67 3.62 -9.45 1.96
N THR A 68 2.42 -9.62 1.40
CA THR A 68 2.22 -10.37 0.15
C THR A 68 2.95 -9.72 -1.03
N GLU A 69 2.85 -8.40 -1.17
CA GLU A 69 3.55 -7.63 -2.22
C GLU A 69 5.07 -7.70 -2.04
N ILE A 70 5.57 -7.54 -0.82
CA ILE A 70 7.01 -7.66 -0.51
C ILE A 70 7.52 -9.05 -0.86
N VAL A 71 6.76 -10.11 -0.58
CA VAL A 71 7.14 -11.48 -0.95
C VAL A 71 7.23 -11.64 -2.47
N TRP A 72 6.30 -11.07 -3.23
CA TRP A 72 6.37 -11.10 -4.69
C TRP A 72 7.63 -10.41 -5.21
N ARG A 73 7.89 -9.19 -4.73
CA ARG A 73 9.06 -8.39 -5.06
C ARG A 73 10.35 -9.15 -4.74
N ASN A 74 10.54 -9.54 -3.48
CA ASN A 74 11.79 -10.14 -3.00
C ASN A 74 12.06 -11.53 -3.60
N ASN A 75 11.02 -12.30 -3.89
CA ASN A 75 11.16 -13.62 -4.55
C ASN A 75 11.07 -13.53 -6.08
N PHE A 76 11.02 -12.33 -6.64
CA PHE A 76 10.85 -12.08 -8.07
C PHE A 76 9.72 -12.89 -8.72
N THR A 77 8.59 -13.01 -8.00
CA THR A 77 7.45 -13.83 -8.42
C THR A 77 6.32 -12.92 -8.87
N CYS A 78 6.21 -12.69 -10.18
CA CYS A 78 5.13 -11.88 -10.75
C CYS A 78 3.75 -12.53 -10.47
N PRO A 79 2.82 -11.84 -9.80
CA PRO A 79 1.47 -12.36 -9.56
C PRO A 79 0.61 -12.31 -10.82
N SER A 80 -0.51 -13.05 -10.83
CA SER A 80 -1.59 -12.83 -11.80
C SER A 80 -2.33 -11.52 -11.51
N GLU A 81 -2.97 -10.89 -12.51
CA GLU A 81 -3.83 -9.72 -12.26
C GLU A 81 -4.93 -10.00 -11.23
N ALA A 82 -5.50 -11.22 -11.24
CA ALA A 82 -6.50 -11.63 -10.26
C ALA A 82 -5.92 -11.73 -8.84
N THR A 83 -4.70 -12.22 -8.70
CA THR A 83 -3.99 -12.27 -7.41
C THR A 83 -3.64 -10.87 -6.92
N TYR A 84 -3.20 -9.99 -7.82
CA TYR A 84 -2.93 -8.58 -7.52
C TYR A 84 -4.18 -7.86 -6.99
N LYS A 85 -5.35 -8.02 -7.65
CA LYS A 85 -6.63 -7.46 -7.17
C LYS A 85 -6.96 -7.90 -5.74
N LYS A 86 -6.82 -9.19 -5.43
CA LYS A 86 -7.02 -9.73 -4.08
C LYS A 86 -6.04 -9.17 -3.04
N MET A 87 -4.81 -8.85 -3.44
CA MET A 87 -3.85 -8.20 -2.54
C MET A 87 -4.28 -6.76 -2.22
N ILE A 88 -4.80 -6.02 -3.20
CA ILE A 88 -5.30 -4.64 -2.97
C ILE A 88 -6.47 -4.61 -1.99
N GLU A 89 -7.38 -5.58 -2.08
CA GLU A 89 -8.47 -5.75 -1.11
C GLU A 89 -7.95 -5.88 0.33
N LYS A 90 -6.75 -6.46 0.49
CA LYS A 90 -6.09 -6.61 1.78
C LYS A 90 -5.25 -5.41 2.17
N LYS A 91 -4.60 -4.72 1.23
CA LYS A 91 -3.71 -3.57 1.48
C LYS A 91 -4.50 -2.25 1.52
N THR A 92 -4.82 -1.70 0.36
CA THR A 92 -5.37 -0.34 0.21
C THR A 92 -6.84 -0.29 0.63
N ALA A 93 -7.66 -1.26 0.20
CA ALA A 93 -9.09 -1.27 0.53
C ALA A 93 -9.35 -1.53 2.02
N ALA A 94 -8.41 -2.16 2.75
CA ALA A 94 -8.58 -2.47 4.17
C ALA A 94 -8.69 -1.20 5.03
N PHE A 95 -7.92 -0.15 4.75
CA PHE A 95 -8.02 1.11 5.48
C PHE A 95 -9.35 1.83 5.21
N TYR A 96 -9.82 1.84 3.96
CA TYR A 96 -11.14 2.40 3.63
C TYR A 96 -12.27 1.59 4.27
N THR A 97 -12.13 0.26 4.30
CA THR A 97 -13.06 -0.64 4.98
C THR A 97 -13.09 -0.38 6.48
N MET A 98 -11.94 -0.14 7.10
CA MET A 98 -11.84 0.25 8.51
C MET A 98 -12.61 1.55 8.79
N CYS A 99 -12.35 2.61 8.02
CA CYS A 99 -13.06 3.88 8.16
C CYS A 99 -14.57 3.71 8.02
N MET A 100 -15.02 2.98 6.99
CA MET A 100 -16.43 2.73 6.73
C MET A 100 -17.10 1.94 7.89
N LYS A 101 -16.48 0.83 8.33
CA LYS A 101 -16.99 0.02 9.45
C LYS A 101 -17.05 0.82 10.75
N LEU A 102 -16.03 1.62 11.04
CA LEU A 102 -16.03 2.50 12.21
C LEU A 102 -17.18 3.51 12.15
N MET A 103 -17.41 4.15 11.00
CA MET A 103 -18.54 5.07 10.84
C MET A 103 -19.89 4.37 11.01
N GLN A 104 -20.04 3.14 10.51
CA GLN A 104 -21.27 2.36 10.67
C GLN A 104 -21.57 2.01 12.13
N LEU A 105 -20.56 1.77 12.96
CA LEU A 105 -20.76 1.49 14.39
C LEU A 105 -21.42 2.64 15.17
N PHE A 106 -21.41 3.86 14.62
CA PHE A 106 -22.05 5.04 15.20
C PHE A 106 -23.18 5.59 14.33
N SER A 107 -23.62 4.85 13.32
CA SER A 107 -24.65 5.27 12.37
C SER A 107 -25.88 4.36 12.45
N THR A 108 -27.03 4.91 12.12
CA THR A 108 -28.26 4.13 11.90
C THR A 108 -28.34 3.56 10.48
N CYS A 109 -27.40 3.90 9.60
CA CYS A 109 -27.34 3.41 8.22
C CYS A 109 -26.76 1.99 8.17
N ASN A 110 -27.58 1.04 7.72
CA ASN A 110 -27.22 -0.38 7.58
C ASN A 110 -26.96 -0.81 6.13
N LYS A 111 -26.74 0.15 5.21
CA LYS A 111 -26.41 -0.16 3.81
C LYS A 111 -25.06 -0.85 3.71
N ASP A 112 -24.95 -1.84 2.84
CA ASP A 112 -23.68 -2.45 2.51
C ASP A 112 -22.89 -1.58 1.53
N PHE A 113 -21.73 -1.12 1.96
CA PHE A 113 -20.79 -0.32 1.15
C PHE A 113 -19.59 -1.14 0.66
N SER A 114 -19.54 -2.45 0.92
CA SER A 114 -18.36 -3.28 0.65
C SER A 114 -17.93 -3.21 -0.81
N SER A 115 -18.86 -3.37 -1.75
CA SER A 115 -18.58 -3.29 -3.19
C SER A 115 -18.05 -1.91 -3.64
N LEU A 116 -18.57 -0.82 -3.04
CA LEU A 116 -18.07 0.53 -3.31
C LEU A 116 -16.63 0.69 -2.81
N ILE A 117 -16.35 0.22 -1.59
CA ILE A 117 -15.03 0.32 -0.97
C ILE A 117 -13.99 -0.53 -1.71
N GLU A 118 -14.36 -1.74 -2.14
CA GLU A 118 -13.51 -2.60 -2.97
C GLU A 118 -13.18 -1.93 -4.30
N THR A 119 -14.18 -1.38 -4.97
CA THR A 119 -14.00 -0.65 -6.24
C THR A 119 -13.12 0.58 -6.06
N LEU A 120 -13.35 1.34 -4.99
CA LEU A 120 -12.57 2.54 -4.67
C LEU A 120 -11.11 2.18 -4.34
N GLY A 121 -10.88 1.16 -3.53
CA GLY A 121 -9.54 0.69 -3.17
C GLY A 121 -8.76 0.22 -4.40
N LEU A 122 -9.42 -0.53 -5.28
CA LEU A 122 -8.84 -0.96 -6.55
C LEU A 122 -8.51 0.22 -7.46
N TYR A 123 -9.46 1.15 -7.65
CA TYR A 123 -9.25 2.35 -8.45
C TYR A 123 -8.06 3.18 -7.94
N LEU A 124 -8.00 3.43 -6.64
CA LEU A 124 -6.95 4.25 -6.05
C LEU A 124 -5.57 3.61 -6.19
N GLN A 125 -5.45 2.29 -6.00
CA GLN A 125 -4.18 1.62 -6.18
C GLN A 125 -3.74 1.59 -7.65
N ILE A 126 -4.64 1.25 -8.57
CA ILE A 126 -4.31 1.22 -10.02
C ILE A 126 -3.92 2.62 -10.50
N ARG A 127 -4.61 3.66 -10.03
CA ARG A 127 -4.27 5.05 -10.34
C ARG A 127 -2.88 5.40 -9.80
N ASP A 128 -2.56 5.03 -8.55
CA ASP A 128 -1.25 5.30 -7.96
C ASP A 128 -0.12 4.61 -8.75
N ASP A 129 -0.31 3.33 -9.07
CA ASP A 129 0.61 2.52 -9.88
C ASP A 129 0.81 3.09 -11.29
N TYR A 130 -0.28 3.53 -11.94
CA TYR A 130 -0.22 4.14 -13.27
C TYR A 130 0.49 5.49 -13.23
N CYS A 131 0.11 6.37 -12.30
CA CYS A 131 0.69 7.70 -12.17
C CYS A 131 2.18 7.65 -11.81
N ASN A 132 2.63 6.66 -11.02
CA ASN A 132 4.05 6.48 -10.72
C ASN A 132 4.91 6.37 -12.00
N LEU A 133 4.39 5.73 -13.04
CA LEU A 133 5.14 5.46 -14.27
C LEU A 133 5.03 6.55 -15.34
N CYS A 134 4.02 7.43 -15.28
CA CYS A 134 3.74 8.34 -16.40
C CYS A 134 3.47 9.80 -16.01
N SER A 135 3.30 10.13 -14.73
CA SER A 135 2.97 11.50 -14.29
C SER A 135 4.24 12.29 -13.95
N SER A 136 4.33 13.51 -14.50
CA SER A 136 5.36 14.49 -14.13
C SER A 136 5.27 14.89 -12.66
N ASP A 137 4.04 15.08 -12.16
CA ASP A 137 3.81 15.49 -10.78
C ASP A 137 4.28 14.39 -9.82
N TYR A 138 3.99 13.13 -10.13
CA TYR A 138 4.50 12.00 -9.34
C TYR A 138 6.02 11.87 -9.42
N THR A 139 6.61 12.20 -10.58
CA THR A 139 8.07 12.24 -10.74
C THR A 139 8.69 13.26 -9.79
N GLU A 140 8.08 14.43 -9.65
CA GLU A 140 8.53 15.47 -8.71
C GLU A 140 8.30 15.03 -7.25
N GLU A 141 7.15 14.41 -6.97
CA GLU A 141 6.72 14.08 -5.62
C GLU A 141 7.39 12.84 -5.01
N LYS A 142 7.60 11.78 -5.81
CA LYS A 142 8.10 10.47 -5.37
C LYS A 142 9.46 10.14 -5.97
N GLY A 143 9.70 10.57 -7.21
CA GLY A 143 10.87 10.18 -8.01
C GLY A 143 10.46 9.62 -9.36
N TYR A 144 11.39 9.61 -10.32
CA TYR A 144 11.11 9.14 -11.68
C TYR A 144 10.91 7.62 -11.69
N CYS A 145 9.67 7.19 -11.96
CA CYS A 145 9.28 5.78 -12.01
C CYS A 145 9.76 4.99 -10.77
N ASP A 146 9.54 5.53 -9.57
CA ASP A 146 10.01 4.95 -8.30
C ASP A 146 9.59 3.47 -8.14
N ASP A 147 8.43 3.06 -8.68
CA ASP A 147 7.97 1.67 -8.67
C ASP A 147 8.95 0.72 -9.41
N LEU A 148 9.67 1.20 -10.45
CA LEU A 148 10.72 0.42 -11.13
C LEU A 148 11.98 0.30 -10.29
N THR A 149 12.35 1.36 -9.56
CA THR A 149 13.47 1.36 -8.63
C THR A 149 13.20 0.41 -7.47
N GLU A 150 11.98 0.43 -6.94
CA GLU A 150 11.50 -0.50 -5.92
C GLU A 150 11.51 -1.96 -6.42
N GLY A 151 11.32 -2.20 -7.73
CA GLY A 151 11.14 -3.54 -8.28
C GLY A 151 9.71 -4.07 -8.07
N LYS A 152 8.75 -3.16 -7.88
CA LYS A 152 7.36 -3.47 -7.58
C LYS A 152 6.64 -4.09 -8.78
N PHE A 153 5.79 -5.09 -8.52
CA PHE A 153 4.88 -5.63 -9.52
C PHE A 153 3.58 -4.84 -9.54
N SER A 154 3.63 -3.61 -10.07
CA SER A 154 2.44 -2.77 -10.29
C SER A 154 1.56 -3.31 -11.43
N LEU A 155 0.30 -2.91 -11.52
CA LEU A 155 -0.61 -3.47 -12.55
C LEU A 155 -0.09 -3.31 -14.00
N PRO A 156 0.41 -2.13 -14.44
CA PRO A 156 0.99 -1.99 -15.77
C PRO A 156 2.17 -2.93 -16.01
N ILE A 157 3.01 -3.15 -14.99
CA ILE A 157 4.16 -4.05 -15.05
C ILE A 157 3.71 -5.50 -15.16
N ILE A 158 2.77 -5.94 -14.31
CA ILE A 158 2.18 -7.28 -14.37
C ILE A 158 1.61 -7.56 -15.76
N HIS A 159 0.83 -6.62 -16.29
CA HIS A 159 0.20 -6.75 -17.59
C HIS A 159 1.24 -6.85 -18.72
N ALA A 160 2.28 -6.01 -18.69
CA ALA A 160 3.36 -6.07 -19.67
C ALA A 160 4.12 -7.41 -19.63
N LEU A 161 4.42 -7.91 -18.43
CA LEU A 161 5.10 -9.20 -18.24
C LEU A 161 4.28 -10.41 -18.69
N GLN A 162 2.95 -10.32 -18.64
CA GLN A 162 2.04 -11.41 -19.04
C GLN A 162 1.65 -11.35 -20.52
N SER A 163 1.55 -10.15 -21.09
CA SER A 163 1.22 -9.97 -22.51
C SER A 163 2.38 -10.29 -23.45
N LYS A 164 3.64 -10.18 -22.99
CA LYS A 164 4.85 -10.48 -23.77
C LYS A 164 5.81 -11.38 -23.00
N LEU A 165 5.48 -12.67 -22.87
CA LEU A 165 6.25 -13.62 -22.07
C LEU A 165 7.71 -13.82 -22.51
N GLU A 166 7.99 -13.65 -23.82
CA GLU A 166 9.33 -13.78 -24.41
C GLU A 166 10.21 -12.56 -24.17
N ASP A 167 9.60 -11.40 -23.90
CA ASP A 167 10.31 -10.16 -23.62
C ASP A 167 10.83 -10.18 -22.19
N LYS A 168 12.17 -10.17 -22.07
CA LYS A 168 12.88 -10.20 -20.79
C LYS A 168 13.35 -8.82 -20.35
N GLU A 169 13.15 -7.77 -21.14
CA GLU A 169 13.69 -6.44 -20.86
C GLU A 169 13.16 -5.90 -19.53
N ILE A 170 11.83 -5.86 -19.37
CA ILE A 170 11.18 -5.42 -18.12
C ILE A 170 11.64 -6.29 -16.93
N LYS A 171 11.73 -7.62 -17.13
CA LYS A 171 12.22 -8.53 -16.08
C LYS A 171 13.65 -8.20 -15.67
N ASN A 172 14.51 -7.88 -16.63
CA ASN A 172 15.90 -7.55 -16.37
C ASN A 172 16.01 -6.20 -15.64
N ILE A 173 15.24 -5.19 -16.07
CA ILE A 173 15.19 -3.87 -15.41
C ILE A 173 14.79 -4.01 -13.93
N LEU A 174 13.73 -4.77 -13.64
CA LEU A 174 13.27 -4.99 -12.26
C LEU A 174 14.29 -5.74 -11.40
N LYS A 175 15.18 -6.55 -11.99
CA LYS A 175 16.24 -7.27 -11.27
C LYS A 175 17.47 -6.42 -10.97
N LEU A 176 17.71 -5.34 -11.72
CA LEU A 176 18.91 -4.52 -11.54
C LEU A 176 18.99 -3.92 -10.14
N ASN A 177 17.84 -3.71 -9.49
CA ASN A 177 17.74 -3.09 -8.17
C ASN A 177 17.59 -4.10 -7.02
N MET A 178 17.73 -5.42 -7.29
CA MET A 178 17.63 -6.48 -6.28
C MET A 178 18.99 -6.97 -5.74
N ASN A 179 20.11 -6.39 -6.21
CA ASN A 179 21.48 -6.66 -5.76
C ASN A 179 22.09 -5.41 -5.11
#